data_AF-A0A6D2G1V3-F1
#
_entry.id   AF-A0A6D2G1V3-F1
#
_cell.length_a   1.000
_cell.length_b   1.000
_cell.length_c   1.000
_cell.angle_alpha   90.00
_cell.angle_beta   90.00
_cell.angle_gamma   90.00
#
_symmetry.space_group_name_H-M   'P 1'
#
loop_
_entity.id
_entity.type
_entity.pdbx_description
1 polymer ?
#
loop_
_entity_poly.entity_id
_entity_poly.type
_entity_poly.pdbx_seq_one_letter_code
_entity_poly.pdbx_strand_id
1 'polypeptide(L)' 'MDFVGIFKTLHELNYRGAFLIEMWTEKAKEPVLEIIQARRWIEARMQEGGFTC' A
#
# COMPACT_ATOMS: atom_id res chain seq x y z
N MET A 1 -7.38 3.49 8.74
CA MET A 1 -7.12 4.51 7.69
C MET A 1 -7.85 4.10 6.43
N ASP A 2 -8.46 5.07 5.74
CA ASP A 2 -9.10 4.83 4.45
C ASP A 2 -8.08 4.93 3.32
N PHE A 3 -7.44 3.81 3.00
CA PHE A 3 -6.43 3.76 1.93
C PHE A 3 -7.05 3.96 0.55
N VAL A 4 -8.25 3.43 0.32
CA VAL A 4 -8.91 3.52 -1.00
C VAL A 4 -9.29 4.96 -1.30
N GLY A 5 -9.84 5.69 -0.34
CA GLY A 5 -10.14 7.11 -0.49
C GLY A 5 -8.90 7.97 -0.75
N ILE A 6 -7.79 7.69 -0.04
CA ILE A 6 -6.51 8.37 -0.26
C ILE A 6 -5.98 8.10 -1.66
N PHE A 7 -5.95 6.83 -2.09
CA PHE A 7 -5.51 6.46 -3.43
C PHE A 7 -6.39 7.08 -4.51
N LYS A 8 -7.71 7.07 -4.33
CA LYS A 8 -8.62 7.76 -5.27
C LYS A 8 -8.30 9.25 -5.38
N THR A 9 -8.10 9.93 -4.26
CA THR A 9 -7.77 11.36 -4.23
C THR A 9 -6.43 11.63 -4.91
N LEU A 10 -5.40 10.83 -4.62
CA LEU A 10 -4.08 10.95 -5.26
C LEU A 10 -4.13 10.65 -6.76
N HIS A 11 -4.96 9.70 -7.18
CA HIS A 11 -5.19 9.39 -8.58
C HIS A 11 -5.86 10.57 -9.31
N GLU A 12 -6.89 11.16 -8.71
CA GLU A 12 -7.56 12.37 -9.23
C GLU A 12 -6.61 13.57 -9.32
N LEU A 13 -5.67 13.68 -8.38
CA LEU A 13 -4.59 14.69 -8.41
C LEU A 13 -3.45 14.33 -9.39
N ASN A 14 -3.56 13.23 -10.14
CA ASN A 14 -2.55 12.73 -11.07
C ASN A 14 -1.16 12.56 -10.42
N TYR A 15 -1.15 12.10 -9.16
CA TYR A 15 0.08 11.75 -8.46
C TYR A 15 0.74 10.53 -9.13
N ARG A 16 2.03 10.63 -9.45
CA ARG A 16 2.82 9.57 -10.13
C ARG A 16 4.11 9.21 -9.38
N GLY A 17 4.21 9.62 -8.12
CA GLY A 17 5.37 9.34 -7.28
C GLY A 17 5.37 7.91 -6.74
N ALA A 18 6.47 7.53 -6.09
CA ALA A 18 6.59 6.24 -5.42
C ALA A 18 5.88 6.24 -4.06
N PHE A 19 5.35 5.09 -3.68
CA PHE A 19 4.79 4.85 -2.35
C PHE A 19 5.80 4.11 -1.47
N LEU A 20 5.93 4.54 -0.22
CA LEU A 20 6.76 3.88 0.79
C LEU A 20 5.84 3.24 1.83
N ILE A 21 6.00 1.93 2.05
CA ILE A 21 5.34 1.22 3.13
C ILE A 21 6.30 1.21 4.31
N GLU A 22 6.03 2.03 5.33
CA GLU A 22 6.79 2.04 6.58
C GLU A 22 6.23 0.98 7.53
N MET A 23 7.06 0.00 7.91
CA MET A 23 6.70 -1.09 8.82
C MET A 23 7.82 -1.38 9.82
N TRP A 24 7.45 -1.76 11.04
CA TRP A 24 8.38 -2.24 12.07
C TRP A 24 8.12 -3.73 12.35
N THR A 25 8.76 -4.61 11.56
CA THR A 25 8.61 -6.08 11.70
C THR A 25 9.76 -6.75 12.48
N GLU A 26 10.62 -5.98 13.15
CA GLU A 26 11.85 -6.48 13.78
C GLU A 26 11.64 -7.58 14.84
N LYS A 27 10.45 -7.63 15.46
CA LYS A 27 10.08 -8.65 16.46
C LYS A 27 9.15 -9.74 15.92
N ALA A 28 8.82 -9.71 14.63
CA ALA A 28 7.96 -10.72 14.02
C ALA A 28 8.71 -12.06 13.91
N LYS A 29 7.99 -13.17 14.09
CA LYS A 29 8.56 -14.52 13.91
C LYS A 29 9.04 -14.74 12.48
N GLU A 30 8.32 -14.19 11.51
CA GLU A 30 8.61 -14.31 10.09
C GLU A 30 8.45 -12.94 9.40
N PRO A 31 9.43 -12.03 9.55
CA PRO A 31 9.31 -10.63 9.09
C PRO A 31 9.10 -10.52 7.58
N VAL A 32 9.64 -11.45 6.79
CA VAL A 32 9.47 -11.45 5.32
C VAL A 32 8.02 -11.77 4.92
N LEU A 33 7.36 -12.71 5.62
CA LEU A 33 5.97 -13.06 5.32
C LEU A 33 5.03 -11.89 5.64
N GLU A 34 5.26 -11.19 6.74
CA GLU A 34 4.52 -9.98 7.11
C GLU A 34 4.65 -8.90 6.02
N ILE A 35 5.85 -8.66 5.50
CA ILE A 35 6.08 -7.70 4.41
C ILE A 35 5.35 -8.13 3.13
N ILE A 36 5.39 -9.42 2.76
CA ILE A 36 4.69 -9.93 1.58
C ILE A 36 3.17 -9.76 1.71
N GLN A 37 2.63 -10.06 2.88
CA GLN A 37 1.19 -9.91 3.14
C GLN A 37 0.78 -8.44 3.11
N ALA A 38 1.55 -7.55 3.77
CA ALA A 38 1.30 -6.11 3.75
C ALA A 38 1.37 -5.54 2.34
N ARG A 39 2.36 -5.96 1.54
CA ARG A 39 2.47 -5.56 0.12
C ARG A 39 1.22 -5.96 -0.67
N ARG A 40 0.81 -7.23 -0.61
CA ARG A 40 -0.39 -7.71 -1.32
C ARG A 40 -1.65 -6.96 -0.89
N TRP A 41 -1.76 -6.65 0.40
CA TRP A 41 -2.89 -5.91 0.93
C TRP A 41 -2.94 -4.47 0.41
N ILE A 42 -1.80 -3.78 0.37
CA ILE A 42 -1.71 -2.41 -0.17
C ILE A 42 -1.97 -2.41 -1.68
N GLU A 43 -1.41 -3.36 -2.44
CA GLU A 43 -1.64 -3.48 -3.89
C GLU A 43 -3.14 -3.61 -4.22
N ALA A 44 -3.88 -4.44 -3.47
CA ALA A 44 -5.32 -4.57 -3.66
C ALA A 44 -6.07 -3.24 -3.44
N ARG A 45 -5.70 -2.47 -2.41
CA ARG A 45 -6.31 -1.17 -2.11
C ARG A 45 -5.92 -0.08 -3.11
N MET A 46 -4.71 -0.14 -3.65
CA MET A 46 -4.27 0.73 -4.73
C MET A 46 -5.07 0.48 -6.00
N GLN A 47 -5.33 -0.79 -6.34
CA GLN A 47 -6.18 -1.16 -7.48
C GLN A 47 -7.62 -0.68 -7.29
N GLU A 48 -8.21 -0.85 -6.10
CA GLU A 48 -9.53 -0.30 -5.77
C GLU A 48 -9.57 1.25 -5.89
N GLY A 49 -8.44 1.91 -5.60
CA GLY A 49 -8.28 3.36 -5.70
C GLY A 49 -7.93 3.89 -7.10
N GLY A 50 -7.84 3.03 -8.12
CA GLY A 50 -7.57 3.42 -9.52
C GLY A 50 -6.10 3.43 -9.93
N PHE A 51 -5.17 3.00 -9.06
CA PHE A 51 -3.77 2.81 -9.42
C PHE A 51 -3.52 1.41 -9.96
N THR A 52 -3.00 1.31 -11.18
CA THR A 52 -2.51 0.05 -11.74
C THR A 52 -1.14 -0.28 -11.14
N CYS A 53 -1.07 -1.39 -10.41
CA CYS A 53 0.15 -1.93 -9.80
C CYS A 53 0.68 -3.11 -10.62
#